data_AF-A0A8X7ZAF3-F1
#
_entry.id   AF-A0A8X7ZAF3-F1
#
_cell.length_a   1.000
_cell.length_b   1.000
_cell.length_c   1.000
_cell.angle_alpha   90.00
_cell.angle_beta   90.00
_cell.angle_gamma   90.00
#
_symmetry.space_group_name_H-M   'P 1'
#
loop_
_entity.id
_entity.type
_entity.pdbx_description
1 polymer ?
#
loop_
_entity_poly.entity_id
_entity_poly.type
_entity_poly.pdbx_seq_one_letter_code
_entity_poly.pdbx_strand_id
1 'polypeptide(L)'
;MGLHRKLPLLHGPPLAVPFPPHLCPVFDFLFNEVEIPFRDISRPINRCPKLGFVDLQKLNYQTTLSLVYNVERRLTGKIEFRKVKNMVVRAPGILTLSMNRNLGPKLDYSVREIKGDLEEFKKFPQFFSFSLERKIKPRHRMLVEYGLKMPLSRMLKVNEGEFNARLFEMLLRMVEER
;
A
#
# COMPACT_ATOMS: atom_id res chain seq x y z
N MET A 1 46.29 -12.82 -5.11
CA MET A 1 45.72 -12.37 -3.82
C MET A 1 44.25 -12.02 -4.04
N GLY A 2 43.33 -12.79 -3.50
CA GLY A 2 41.89 -12.55 -3.62
C GLY A 2 41.16 -13.21 -2.46
N LEU A 3 40.84 -12.41 -1.44
CA LEU A 3 40.18 -12.86 -0.22
C LEU A 3 38.74 -13.31 -0.53
N HIS A 4 38.50 -14.62 -0.52
CA HIS A 4 37.17 -15.17 -0.30
C HIS A 4 36.80 -14.97 1.17
N ARG A 5 35.99 -13.94 1.46
CA ARG A 5 35.35 -13.77 2.76
C ARG A 5 34.33 -14.89 2.96
N LYS A 6 34.65 -15.86 3.83
CA LYS A 6 33.73 -16.89 4.31
C LYS A 6 32.62 -16.23 5.13
N LEU A 7 31.36 -16.49 4.78
CA LEU A 7 30.20 -16.23 5.64
C LEU A 7 30.24 -17.21 6.84
N PRO A 8 29.95 -16.76 8.08
CA PRO A 8 29.99 -17.63 9.25
C PRO A 8 28.79 -18.58 9.26
N LEU A 9 29.10 -19.86 9.43
CA LEU A 9 28.16 -20.97 9.59
C LEU A 9 27.39 -20.80 10.91
N LEU A 10 26.08 -20.56 10.83
CA LEU A 10 25.17 -20.65 11.97
C LEU A 10 24.72 -22.11 12.13
N HIS A 11 25.24 -22.77 13.17
CA HIS A 11 24.77 -24.08 13.62
C HIS A 11 23.49 -23.91 14.48
N GLY A 12 22.36 -24.42 13.97
CA GLY A 12 21.07 -24.59 14.65
C GLY A 12 20.30 -25.74 13.99
N PRO A 13 19.32 -26.39 14.66
CA PRO A 13 18.92 -27.78 14.41
C PRO A 13 18.28 -28.01 13.03
N PRO A 14 18.37 -29.23 12.47
CA PRO A 14 17.90 -29.54 11.13
C PRO A 14 16.39 -29.75 11.13
N LEU A 15 15.66 -28.68 10.83
CA LEU A 15 14.39 -28.80 10.13
C LEU A 15 14.51 -27.95 8.87
N ALA A 16 15.17 -28.53 7.87
CA ALA A 16 14.94 -28.13 6.49
C ALA A 16 13.50 -28.53 6.14
N VAL A 17 12.53 -27.79 6.67
CA VAL A 17 11.26 -27.64 5.98
C VAL A 17 11.68 -27.04 4.64
N PRO A 18 11.51 -27.72 3.50
CA PRO A 18 11.79 -27.10 2.22
C PRO A 18 10.99 -25.81 2.22
N PHE A 19 11.66 -24.66 2.09
CA PHE A 19 10.95 -23.41 1.91
C PHE A 19 9.96 -23.67 0.78
N PRO A 20 8.64 -23.54 1.01
CA PRO A 20 7.67 -23.96 0.03
C PRO A 20 8.00 -23.30 -1.32
N PRO A 21 8.07 -24.06 -2.43
CA PRO A 21 8.57 -23.53 -3.71
C PRO A 21 7.73 -22.37 -4.26
N HIS A 22 6.52 -22.13 -3.73
CA HIS A 22 5.69 -20.97 -4.01
C HIS A 22 6.08 -19.70 -3.24
N LEU A 23 6.84 -19.84 -2.14
CA LEU A 23 7.40 -18.72 -1.39
C LEU A 23 8.68 -18.19 -2.04
N CYS A 24 9.57 -19.06 -2.56
CA CYS A 24 10.83 -18.63 -3.20
C CYS A 24 10.65 -17.46 -4.18
N PRO A 25 9.65 -17.45 -5.07
CA PRO A 25 9.51 -16.37 -6.04
C PRO A 25 8.99 -15.05 -5.43
N VAL A 26 8.18 -15.13 -4.37
CA VAL A 26 7.73 -13.95 -3.60
C VAL A 26 8.89 -13.37 -2.79
N PHE A 27 9.72 -14.23 -2.20
CA PHE A 27 10.93 -13.82 -1.50
C PHE A 27 11.93 -13.17 -2.47
N ASP A 28 12.17 -13.78 -3.63
CA ASP A 28 13.05 -13.22 -4.66
C ASP A 28 12.56 -11.86 -5.15
N PHE A 29 11.25 -11.71 -5.37
CA PHE A 29 10.66 -10.41 -5.72
C PHE A 29 10.85 -9.37 -4.60
N LEU A 30 10.53 -9.72 -3.34
CA LEU A 30 10.66 -8.78 -2.22
C LEU A 30 12.12 -8.41 -1.95
N PHE A 31 13.06 -9.33 -2.14
CA PHE A 31 14.48 -9.14 -1.87
C PHE A 31 15.23 -8.45 -3.01
N ASN A 32 15.07 -8.93 -4.25
CA ASN A 32 15.84 -8.47 -5.41
C ASN A 32 15.17 -7.28 -6.11
N GLU A 33 13.84 -7.29 -6.26
CA GLU A 33 13.12 -6.22 -6.95
C GLU A 33 12.75 -5.11 -5.97
N VAL A 34 12.01 -5.41 -4.89
CA VAL A 34 11.61 -4.38 -3.91
C VAL A 34 12.77 -3.94 -3.00
N GLU A 35 13.91 -4.63 -3.09
CA GLU A 35 15.13 -4.39 -2.30
C GLU A 35 14.88 -4.42 -0.77
N ILE A 36 13.89 -5.17 -0.28
CA ILE A 36 13.62 -5.28 1.16
C ILE A 36 14.79 -6.02 1.81
N PRO A 37 15.47 -5.44 2.82
CA PRO A 37 16.55 -6.14 3.51
C PRO A 37 16.05 -7.46 4.08
N PHE A 38 16.87 -8.50 4.05
CA PHE A 38 16.48 -9.84 4.51
C PHE A 38 15.86 -9.83 5.92
N ARG A 39 16.39 -8.99 6.83
CA ARG A 39 15.85 -8.79 8.19
C ARG A 39 14.40 -8.31 8.26
N ASP A 40 13.91 -7.65 7.21
CA ASP A 40 12.59 -7.03 7.12
C ASP A 40 11.62 -7.82 6.21
N ILE A 41 12.08 -8.87 5.53
CA ILE A 41 11.34 -9.60 4.50
C ILE A 41 10.16 -10.42 5.05
N SER A 42 10.26 -10.87 6.31
CA SER A 42 9.20 -11.60 6.99
C SER A 42 8.00 -10.71 7.33
N ARG A 43 8.19 -9.39 7.45
CA ARG A 43 7.14 -8.45 7.86
C ARG A 43 6.01 -8.35 6.82
N PRO A 44 6.29 -8.15 5.51
CA PRO A 44 5.27 -8.24 4.46
C PRO A 44 4.46 -9.54 4.48
N ILE A 45 5.14 -10.67 4.63
CA ILE A 45 4.54 -12.02 4.54
C ILE A 45 3.64 -12.27 5.74
N ASN A 46 4.09 -11.94 6.95
CA ASN A 46 3.30 -12.08 8.17
C ASN A 46 2.06 -11.16 8.16
N ARG A 47 2.17 -9.97 7.58
CA ARG A 47 1.06 -9.00 7.46
C ARG A 47 0.05 -9.37 6.38
N CYS A 48 0.46 -10.13 5.37
CA CYS A 48 -0.41 -10.63 4.32
C CYS A 48 -0.01 -12.06 3.99
N PRO A 49 -0.46 -13.06 4.77
CA PRO A 49 -0.10 -14.47 4.53
C PRO A 49 -0.48 -14.94 3.14
N LYS A 50 -1.55 -14.37 2.57
CA LYS A 50 -1.98 -14.60 1.19
C LYS A 50 -0.89 -14.29 0.17
N LEU A 51 0.01 -13.34 0.46
CA LEU A 51 1.14 -12.97 -0.39
C LEU A 51 2.03 -14.18 -0.69
N GLY A 52 2.21 -15.08 0.27
CA GLY A 52 2.98 -16.30 0.10
C GLY A 52 2.33 -17.34 -0.83
N PHE A 53 1.02 -17.27 -1.03
CA PHE A 53 0.27 -18.19 -1.88
C PHE A 53 -0.15 -17.57 -3.21
N VAL A 54 0.31 -16.35 -3.53
CA VAL A 54 -0.04 -15.70 -4.79
C VAL A 54 0.81 -16.29 -5.91
N ASP A 55 0.15 -16.92 -6.87
CA ASP A 55 0.71 -17.25 -8.17
C ASP A 55 1.34 -15.99 -8.79
N LEU A 56 2.64 -16.00 -9.07
CA LEU A 56 3.34 -14.85 -9.68
C LEU A 56 2.75 -14.42 -11.02
N GLN A 57 2.07 -15.31 -11.75
CA GLN A 57 1.35 -14.94 -12.97
C GLN A 57 0.16 -14.00 -12.66
N LYS A 58 -0.42 -14.11 -11.46
CA LYS A 58 -1.45 -13.20 -10.92
C LYS A 58 -0.87 -12.02 -10.15
N LEU A 59 0.27 -12.21 -9.48
CA LEU A 59 1.12 -11.14 -8.94
C LEU A 59 1.84 -10.48 -10.12
N ASN A 60 1.07 -9.90 -11.03
CA ASN A 60 1.63 -9.30 -12.23
C ASN A 60 2.74 -8.31 -11.84
N TYR A 61 3.94 -8.69 -12.23
CA TYR A 61 5.09 -7.82 -12.37
C TYR A 61 4.66 -6.51 -13.05
N GLN A 62 3.73 -6.61 -13.99
CA GLN A 62 3.03 -5.49 -14.59
C GLN A 62 2.17 -4.64 -13.63
N THR A 63 1.43 -5.13 -12.62
CA THR A 63 0.76 -4.21 -11.66
C THR A 63 1.79 -3.54 -10.78
N THR A 64 2.79 -4.25 -10.25
CA THR A 64 3.70 -3.62 -9.29
C THR A 64 4.61 -2.61 -9.98
N LEU A 65 5.13 -2.96 -11.16
CA LEU A 65 5.78 -1.99 -12.02
C LEU A 65 4.82 -1.00 -12.66
N SER A 66 3.52 -1.26 -12.85
CA SER A 66 2.56 -0.24 -13.30
C SER A 66 2.10 0.68 -12.17
N LEU A 67 2.18 0.27 -10.92
CA LEU A 67 2.05 1.19 -9.79
C LEU A 67 3.25 2.12 -9.73
N VAL A 68 4.43 1.65 -10.12
CA VAL A 68 5.60 2.49 -10.31
C VAL A 68 5.39 3.33 -11.58
N TYR A 69 5.26 2.71 -12.74
CA TYR A 69 5.22 3.27 -14.10
C TYR A 69 3.95 4.05 -14.48
N ASN A 70 2.72 3.68 -14.08
CA ASN A 70 1.51 4.47 -14.36
C ASN A 70 1.26 5.57 -13.33
N VAL A 71 1.72 5.41 -12.09
CA VAL A 71 1.80 6.55 -11.16
C VAL A 71 2.87 7.50 -11.66
N GLU A 72 4.02 7.01 -12.11
CA GLU A 72 5.12 7.79 -12.67
C GLU A 72 4.78 8.42 -14.03
N ARG A 73 3.94 7.80 -14.88
CA ARG A 73 3.49 8.39 -16.16
C ARG A 73 2.26 9.30 -16.07
N ARG A 74 1.43 9.19 -15.01
CA ARG A 74 0.37 10.18 -14.72
C ARG A 74 0.80 11.27 -13.74
N LEU A 75 1.88 11.04 -13.00
CA LEU A 75 2.53 12.00 -12.09
C LEU A 75 4.02 12.08 -12.45
N THR A 76 4.28 12.36 -13.73
CA THR A 76 5.61 12.55 -14.32
C THR A 76 6.40 13.57 -13.51
N GLY A 77 7.22 13.05 -12.59
CA GLY A 77 8.25 13.82 -11.90
C GLY A 77 8.52 13.50 -10.42
N LYS A 78 7.77 12.63 -9.69
CA LYS A 78 7.85 12.67 -8.20
C LYS A 78 7.91 11.37 -7.38
N ILE A 79 7.92 10.15 -7.94
CA ILE A 79 8.07 8.94 -7.11
C ILE A 79 9.29 8.12 -7.53
N GLU A 80 10.33 8.17 -6.71
CA GLU A 80 11.44 7.22 -6.79
C GLU A 80 10.99 5.82 -6.34
N PHE A 81 11.48 4.81 -7.03
CA PHE A 81 11.34 3.38 -6.70
C PHE A 81 11.52 3.06 -5.21
N ARG A 82 12.54 3.66 -4.58
CA ARG A 82 12.82 3.54 -3.14
C ARG A 82 11.65 3.92 -2.22
N LYS A 83 10.75 4.78 -2.67
CA LYS A 83 9.61 5.28 -1.88
C LYS A 83 8.43 4.29 -1.87
N VAL A 84 8.33 3.42 -2.87
CA VAL A 84 7.31 2.36 -2.94
C VAL A 84 7.61 1.22 -1.97
N LYS A 85 8.89 0.89 -1.75
CA LYS A 85 9.35 -0.11 -0.77
C LYS A 85 8.73 0.09 0.62
N ASN A 86 8.74 1.32 1.13
CA ASN A 86 8.17 1.64 2.45
C ASN A 86 6.65 1.43 2.49
N MET A 87 5.95 1.66 1.38
CA MET A 87 4.52 1.39 1.27
C MET A 87 4.25 -0.12 1.28
N VAL A 88 5.03 -0.90 0.54
CA VAL A 88 4.91 -2.37 0.48
C VAL A 88 5.14 -3.01 1.85
N VAL A 89 6.15 -2.56 2.60
CA VAL A 89 6.40 -3.07 3.97
C VAL A 89 5.22 -2.77 4.90
N ARG A 90 4.57 -1.61 4.75
CA ARG A 90 3.46 -1.16 5.60
C ARG A 90 2.09 -1.69 5.16
N ALA A 91 1.92 -2.02 3.89
CA ALA A 91 0.68 -2.48 3.28
C ALA A 91 0.98 -3.47 2.14
N PRO A 92 1.49 -4.68 2.45
CA PRO A 92 1.91 -5.66 1.44
C PRO A 92 0.75 -6.14 0.55
N GLY A 93 -0.49 -6.08 1.05
CA GLY A 93 -1.69 -6.40 0.26
C GLY A 93 -1.88 -5.52 -0.98
N ILE A 94 -1.17 -4.39 -1.10
CA ILE A 94 -1.15 -3.61 -2.35
C ILE A 94 -0.67 -4.45 -3.54
N LEU A 95 0.28 -5.37 -3.30
CA LEU A 95 0.85 -6.25 -4.33
C LEU A 95 -0.17 -7.24 -4.89
N THR A 96 -1.26 -7.51 -4.16
CA THR A 96 -2.30 -8.46 -4.57
C THR A 96 -3.47 -7.79 -5.30
N LEU A 97 -3.42 -6.47 -5.50
CA LEU A 97 -4.51 -5.72 -6.12
C LEU A 97 -4.35 -5.65 -7.64
N SER A 98 -5.47 -5.72 -8.36
CA SER A 98 -5.47 -5.56 -9.82
C SER A 98 -5.30 -4.08 -10.21
N MET A 99 -4.52 -3.82 -11.25
CA MET A 99 -4.21 -2.45 -11.68
C MET A 99 -5.45 -1.83 -12.31
N ASN A 100 -6.06 -2.55 -13.23
CA ASN A 100 -7.25 -2.08 -13.95
C ASN A 100 -8.50 -2.05 -13.06
N ARG A 101 -8.64 -3.00 -12.12
CA ARG A 101 -9.87 -3.13 -11.33
C ARG A 101 -9.82 -2.48 -9.95
N ASN A 102 -8.63 -2.24 -9.39
CA ASN A 102 -8.48 -1.74 -8.03
C ASN A 102 -7.59 -0.50 -7.93
N LEU A 103 -6.33 -0.57 -8.34
CA LEU A 103 -5.36 0.49 -8.09
C LEU A 103 -5.57 1.70 -8.99
N GLY A 104 -5.71 1.48 -10.30
CA GLY A 104 -5.94 2.49 -11.31
C GLY A 104 -7.17 3.35 -11.01
N PRO A 105 -8.37 2.76 -10.80
CA PRO A 105 -9.56 3.52 -10.45
C PRO A 105 -9.43 4.33 -9.14
N LYS A 106 -8.73 3.80 -8.12
CA LYS A 106 -8.51 4.50 -6.85
C LYS A 106 -7.53 5.68 -7.01
N LEU A 107 -6.47 5.49 -7.79
CA LEU A 107 -5.52 6.54 -8.12
C LEU A 107 -6.19 7.64 -8.95
N ASP A 108 -6.94 7.26 -9.97
CA ASP A 108 -7.66 8.20 -10.84
C ASP A 108 -8.61 9.08 -10.02
N TYR A 109 -9.43 8.48 -9.18
CA TYR A 109 -10.33 9.20 -8.28
C TYR A 109 -9.56 10.14 -7.34
N SER A 110 -8.46 9.66 -6.74
CA SER A 110 -7.73 10.48 -5.79
C SER A 110 -7.01 11.66 -6.43
N VAL A 111 -6.48 11.51 -7.64
CA VAL A 111 -5.81 12.60 -8.36
C VAL A 111 -6.83 13.62 -8.88
N ARG A 112 -7.93 13.14 -9.46
CA ARG A 112 -8.91 14.00 -10.14
C ARG A 112 -9.90 14.66 -9.18
N GLU A 113 -10.41 13.89 -8.21
CA GLU A 113 -11.53 14.32 -7.36
C GLU A 113 -11.03 14.80 -6.00
N ILE A 114 -10.22 13.99 -5.31
CA ILE A 114 -9.69 14.34 -3.98
C ILE A 114 -8.60 15.41 -4.09
N LYS A 115 -7.92 15.49 -5.26
CA LYS A 115 -6.71 16.29 -5.48
C LYS A 115 -5.60 15.91 -4.49
N GLY A 116 -5.53 14.63 -4.15
CA GLY A 116 -4.59 14.07 -3.19
C GLY A 116 -3.16 14.04 -3.73
N ASP A 117 -2.22 14.35 -2.86
CA ASP A 117 -0.78 14.23 -3.08
C ASP A 117 -0.31 12.79 -2.86
N LEU A 118 0.67 12.37 -3.64
CA LEU A 118 1.40 11.11 -3.47
C LEU A 118 2.03 10.93 -2.09
N GLU A 119 2.45 12.00 -1.42
CA GLU A 119 2.93 11.94 -0.04
C GLU A 119 1.85 11.43 0.93
N GLU A 120 0.58 11.67 0.64
CA GLU A 120 -0.50 11.16 1.47
C GLU A 120 -0.59 9.63 1.39
N PHE A 121 -0.38 9.04 0.21
CA PHE A 121 -0.32 7.59 0.06
C PHE A 121 0.92 6.97 0.72
N LYS A 122 2.05 7.69 0.76
CA LYS A 122 3.24 7.24 1.49
C LYS A 122 2.99 7.20 3.00
N LYS A 123 2.30 8.21 3.51
CA LYS A 123 1.91 8.29 4.94
C LYS A 123 0.83 7.25 5.27
N PHE A 124 -0.08 6.99 4.32
CA PHE A 124 -1.24 6.13 4.50
C PHE A 124 -1.44 5.13 3.34
N PRO A 125 -0.55 4.13 3.18
CA PRO A 125 -0.64 3.18 2.08
C PRO A 125 -1.86 2.25 2.20
N GLN A 126 -2.45 2.13 3.40
CA GLN A 126 -3.71 1.42 3.61
C GLN A 126 -4.90 2.04 2.86
N PHE A 127 -4.77 3.24 2.30
CA PHE A 127 -5.76 3.81 1.38
C PHE A 127 -6.25 2.76 0.34
N PHE A 128 -5.31 2.02 -0.25
CA PHE A 128 -5.63 1.04 -1.29
C PHE A 128 -6.35 -0.21 -0.79
N SER A 129 -6.44 -0.46 0.53
CA SER A 129 -7.24 -1.57 1.06
C SER A 129 -8.72 -1.21 1.20
N PHE A 130 -9.10 0.07 1.19
CA PHE A 130 -10.50 0.47 1.33
C PHE A 130 -11.25 0.38 0.00
N SER A 131 -12.54 0.04 0.05
CA SER A 131 -13.39 -0.01 -1.14
C SER A 131 -13.59 1.40 -1.73
N LEU A 132 -13.38 1.53 -3.04
CA LEU A 132 -13.59 2.79 -3.75
C LEU A 132 -15.06 3.22 -3.67
N GLU A 133 -15.96 2.33 -4.10
CA GLU A 133 -17.40 2.63 -4.20
C GLU A 133 -18.11 2.62 -2.85
N ARG A 134 -17.71 1.73 -1.93
CA ARG A 134 -18.43 1.57 -0.64
C ARG A 134 -17.92 2.46 0.48
N LYS A 135 -16.70 3.00 0.38
CA LYS A 135 -16.10 3.76 1.50
C LYS A 135 -15.41 5.05 1.09
N ILE A 136 -14.56 5.02 0.07
CA ILE A 136 -13.77 6.21 -0.32
C ILE A 136 -14.69 7.28 -0.92
N LYS A 137 -15.43 6.96 -1.99
CA LYS A 137 -16.30 7.93 -2.67
C LYS A 137 -17.42 8.47 -1.76
N PRO A 138 -18.18 7.64 -1.03
CA PRO A 138 -19.28 8.15 -0.20
C PRO A 138 -18.79 9.17 0.83
N ARG A 139 -17.70 8.83 1.55
CA ARG A 139 -17.16 9.71 2.60
C ARG A 139 -16.57 11.00 2.03
N HIS A 140 -15.83 10.91 0.93
CA HIS A 140 -15.27 12.09 0.29
C HIS A 140 -16.37 13.03 -0.21
N ARG A 141 -17.42 12.51 -0.83
CA ARG A 141 -18.56 13.31 -1.31
C ARG A 141 -19.26 14.05 -0.19
N MET A 142 -19.53 13.38 0.93
CA MET A 142 -20.12 14.04 2.11
C MET A 142 -19.27 15.22 2.60
N LEU A 143 -17.95 15.06 2.64
CA LEU A 143 -17.07 16.17 3.03
C LEU A 143 -17.13 17.34 2.05
N VAL A 144 -17.09 17.05 0.74
CA VAL A 144 -17.17 18.08 -0.31
C VAL A 144 -18.50 18.83 -0.26
N GLU A 145 -19.61 18.11 -0.07
CA GLU A 145 -20.96 18.69 0.04
C GLU A 145 -21.05 19.76 1.12
N TYR A 146 -20.38 19.52 2.26
CA TYR A 146 -20.33 20.47 3.37
C TYR A 146 -19.11 21.41 3.33
N GLY A 147 -18.31 21.40 2.26
CA GLY A 147 -17.11 22.23 2.14
C GLY A 147 -15.98 21.86 3.13
N LEU A 148 -16.04 20.66 3.71
CA LEU A 148 -15.11 20.16 4.72
C LEU A 148 -13.91 19.44 4.10
N LYS A 149 -12.79 19.44 4.83
CA LYS A 149 -11.59 18.67 4.49
C LYS A 149 -11.04 17.96 5.73
N MET A 150 -10.60 16.71 5.55
CA MET A 150 -9.86 15.97 6.57
C MET A 150 -8.82 15.04 5.92
N PRO A 151 -7.72 14.69 6.62
CA PRO A 151 -6.74 13.73 6.11
C PRO A 151 -7.39 12.37 5.79
N LEU A 152 -6.95 11.71 4.71
CA LEU A 152 -7.49 10.41 4.27
C LEU A 152 -7.43 9.35 5.37
N SER A 153 -6.37 9.35 6.17
CA SER A 153 -6.25 8.43 7.31
C SER A 153 -7.29 8.67 8.39
N ARG A 154 -7.67 9.94 8.64
CA ARG A 154 -8.71 10.31 9.60
C ARG A 154 -10.09 9.96 9.03
N MET A 155 -10.28 10.11 7.72
CA MET A 155 -11.51 9.77 7.03
C MET A 155 -11.78 8.26 6.97
N LEU A 156 -10.77 7.44 6.68
CA LEU A 156 -10.98 6.06 6.23
C LEU A 156 -10.74 4.98 7.29
N LYS A 157 -9.91 5.23 8.32
CA LYS A 157 -9.59 4.20 9.32
C LYS A 157 -10.76 3.84 10.23
N VAL A 158 -11.69 4.76 10.43
CA VAL A 158 -12.78 4.61 11.38
C VAL A 158 -13.97 3.86 10.80
N ASN A 159 -14.82 3.33 11.67
CA ASN A 159 -16.11 2.75 11.29
C ASN A 159 -17.08 3.86 10.82
N GLU A 160 -18.32 3.50 10.50
CA GLU A 160 -19.32 4.45 9.99
C GLU A 160 -19.82 5.41 11.07
N GLY A 161 -20.16 4.92 12.26
CA GLY A 161 -20.63 5.75 13.37
C GLY A 161 -19.60 6.81 13.78
N GLU A 162 -18.33 6.43 13.92
CA GLU A 162 -17.26 7.37 14.26
C GLU A 162 -16.96 8.35 13.13
N PHE A 163 -17.12 7.96 11.86
CA PHE A 163 -17.02 8.90 10.76
C PHE A 163 -18.15 9.95 10.81
N ASN A 164 -19.38 9.51 11.04
CA ASN A 164 -20.54 10.39 11.13
C ASN A 164 -20.44 11.34 12.33
N ALA A 165 -19.96 10.85 13.48
CA ALA A 165 -19.71 11.69 14.65
C ALA A 165 -18.69 12.80 14.34
N ARG A 166 -17.58 12.47 13.69
CA ARG A 166 -16.56 13.46 13.27
C ARG A 166 -17.12 14.48 12.28
N LEU A 167 -17.95 14.03 11.34
CA LEU A 167 -18.59 14.91 10.38
C LEU A 167 -19.52 15.91 11.09
N PHE A 168 -20.33 15.42 12.03
CA PHE A 168 -21.24 16.24 12.82
C PHE A 168 -20.48 17.26 13.69
N GLU A 169 -19.41 16.83 14.37
CA GLU A 169 -18.55 17.75 15.14
C GLU A 169 -17.95 18.85 14.27
N MET A 170 -17.50 18.53 13.06
CA MET A 170 -16.94 19.53 12.13
C MET A 170 -18.01 20.50 11.63
N LEU A 171 -19.24 20.02 11.40
CA LEU A 171 -20.37 20.86 11.01
C LEU A 171 -20.79 21.82 12.12
N LEU A 172 -20.85 21.37 13.37
CA LEU A 172 -21.18 22.23 14.51
C LEU A 172 -20.20 23.39 14.64
N ARG A 173 -18.90 23.12 14.53
CA ARG A 173 -17.85 24.15 14.58
C ARG A 173 -18.01 25.19 13.47
N MET A 174 -18.41 24.78 12.26
CA MET A 174 -18.67 25.72 11.17
C MET A 174 -19.86 26.66 11.43
N VAL A 175 -20.84 26.23 12.23
CA VAL A 175 -22.00 27.05 12.61
C VAL A 175 -21.61 28.01 13.73
N GLU A 176 -20.80 27.57 14.69
CA GLU A 176 -20.32 28.40 15.80
C GLU A 176 -19.33 29.49 15.34
N GLU A 177 -18.61 29.27 14.24
CA GLU A 177 -17.64 30.22 13.66
C GLU A 177 -18.27 31.23 12.67
N ARG A 178 -19.60 31.21 12.47
CA ARG A 178 -20.36 32.14 11.61
C ARG A 178 -21.14 33.16 12.42
#